data_AF-A0A1V4ZEL8-F1
#
_entry.id   AF-A0A1V4ZEL8-F1
#
_cell.length_a   1.000
_cell.length_b   1.000
_cell.length_c   1.000
_cell.angle_alpha   90.00
_cell.angle_beta   90.00
_cell.angle_gamma   90.00
#
_symmetry.space_group_name_H-M   'P 1'
#
loop_
_entity.id
_entity.type
_entity.pdbx_description
1 polymer ?
#
loop_
_entity_poly.entity_id
_entity_poly.type
_entity_poly.pdbx_seq_one_letter_code
_entity_poly.pdbx_strand_id
1 'polypeptide(L)' 'MDPKTKEMVALSASVAGRCHPCFKHHLGKARELGISDEEIKAVVDLAKRISEVGNDRMFEFVNDVMKKEG' A
#
# COMPACT_ATOMS: atom_id res chain seq x y z
N MET A 1 -8.64 -12.09 -12.27
CA MET A 1 -7.26 -11.57 -12.29
C MET A 1 -6.33 -12.74 -12.41
N ASP A 2 -5.30 -12.64 -13.25
CA ASP A 2 -4.23 -13.62 -13.31
C ASP A 2 -3.38 -13.60 -12.02
N PRO A 3 -2.60 -14.65 -11.75
CA PRO A 3 -1.83 -14.77 -10.50
C PRO A 3 -0.86 -13.61 -10.25
N LYS A 4 -0.19 -13.08 -11.28
CA LYS A 4 0.76 -11.96 -11.11
C LYS A 4 0.02 -10.70 -10.70
N THR A 5 -1.06 -10.37 -11.41
CA THR A 5 -1.88 -9.20 -11.06
C THR A 5 -2.46 -9.32 -9.65
N LYS A 6 -2.89 -10.52 -9.24
CA LYS A 6 -3.40 -10.75 -7.87
C LYS A 6 -2.34 -10.50 -6.80
N GLU A 7 -1.11 -10.99 -6.99
CA GLU A 7 -0.03 -10.79 -6.02
C GLU A 7 0.48 -9.35 -5.99
N MET A 8 0.55 -8.65 -7.14
CA MET A 8 0.88 -7.22 -7.16
C MET A 8 -0.15 -6.38 -6.41
N VAL A 9 -1.45 -6.68 -6.55
CA VAL A 9 -2.50 -6.00 -5.77
C VAL A 9 -2.37 -6.30 -4.28
N ALA A 10 -2.05 -7.54 -3.91
CA ALA A 10 -1.85 -7.91 -2.52
C ALA A 10 -0.61 -7.21 -1.90
N LEU A 11 0.48 -7.08 -2.66
CA LEU A 11 1.65 -6.28 -2.28
C LEU A 11 1.28 -4.82 -2.05
N SER A 12 0.57 -4.21 -3.00
CA SER A 12 0.09 -2.83 -2.90
C SER A 12 -0.74 -2.61 -1.64
N ALA A 13 -1.75 -3.47 -1.42
CA ALA A 13 -2.62 -3.39 -0.26
C ALA A 13 -1.86 -3.60 1.06
N SER A 14 -0.86 -4.48 1.08
CA SER A 14 -0.03 -4.72 2.25
C SER A 14 0.78 -3.48 2.65
N VAL A 15 1.35 -2.77 1.68
CA VAL A 15 2.09 -1.52 1.91
C VAL A 15 1.14 -0.40 2.35
N ALA A 16 0.06 -0.17 1.60
CA ALA A 16 -0.92 0.87 1.91
C ALA A 16 -1.57 0.66 3.30
N GLY A 17 -1.86 -0.60 3.64
CA GLY A 17 -2.40 -1.01 4.93
C GLY A 17 -1.36 -1.21 6.04
N ARG A 18 -0.07 -0.92 5.78
CA ARG A 18 1.03 -1.02 6.77
C ARG A 18 1.18 -2.41 7.40
N CYS A 19 0.78 -3.48 6.71
CA CYS A 19 0.89 -4.85 7.21
C CYS A 19 2.26 -5.47 6.85
N HIS A 20 3.24 -5.34 7.74
CA HIS A 20 4.58 -5.92 7.57
C HIS A 20 4.60 -7.44 7.29
N PRO A 21 3.88 -8.31 8.04
CA PRO A 21 3.89 -9.74 7.75
C PRO A 21 3.22 -10.07 6.41
N CYS A 22 2.14 -9.37 6.04
CA CYS A 22 1.49 -9.53 4.74
C CYS A 22 2.47 -9.18 3.60
N PHE A 23 3.19 -8.06 3.71
CA PHE A 23 4.16 -7.65 2.71
C PHE A 23 5.25 -8.71 2.49
N LYS A 24 5.83 -9.25 3.58
CA LYS A 24 6.86 -10.30 3.47
C LYS A 24 6.34 -11.55 2.75
N HIS A 25 5.13 -11.98 3.08
CA HIS A 25 4.48 -13.14 2.46
C HIS A 25 4.23 -12.94 0.97
N HIS A 26 3.62 -11.81 0.60
CA HIS A 26 3.28 -11.50 -0.79
C HIS A 26 4.53 -11.18 -1.63
N LEU A 27 5.58 -10.63 -1.04
CA LEU A 27 6.87 -10.43 -1.72
C LEU A 27 7.51 -11.77 -2.13
N GLY A 28 7.48 -12.77 -1.24
CA GLY A 28 7.98 -14.11 -1.55
C GLY A 28 7.23 -14.72 -2.75
N LYS A 29 5.91 -14.70 -2.70
CA LYS A 29 5.06 -15.20 -3.79
C LYS A 29 5.23 -14.45 -5.10
N ALA A 30 5.37 -13.12 -5.05
CA ALA A 30 5.59 -12.32 -6.24
C ALA A 30 6.90 -12.71 -6.95
N ARG A 31 7.96 -12.99 -6.18
CA ARG A 31 9.23 -13.48 -6.71
C ARG A 31 9.12 -14.90 -7.27
N GLU A 32 8.37 -15.80 -6.60
CA GLU A 32 8.08 -17.14 -7.13
C GLU A 32 7.32 -17.11 -8.47
N LEU A 33 6.44 -16.12 -8.65
CA LEU A 33 5.73 -15.88 -9.92
C LEU A 33 6.60 -15.16 -10.97
N GLY A 34 7.84 -14.80 -10.65
CA GLY A 34 8.75 -14.08 -11.56
C GLY A 34 8.23 -12.69 -11.93
N ILE A 35 7.67 -11.96 -10.97
CA ILE A 35 7.46 -10.50 -11.08
C ILE A 35 8.82 -9.83 -10.86
N SER A 36 9.18 -8.86 -11.70
CA SER A 36 10.50 -8.24 -11.60
C SER A 36 10.60 -7.31 -10.38
N ASP A 37 11.83 -7.06 -9.91
CA ASP A 37 12.04 -6.09 -8.82
C ASP A 37 11.63 -4.67 -9.25
N GLU A 38 11.69 -4.32 -10.54
CA GLU A 38 11.17 -3.05 -11.08
C GLU A 38 9.65 -2.96 -10.95
N GLU A 39 8.92 -4.02 -11.31
CA GLU A 39 7.46 -4.09 -11.14
C GLU A 39 7.07 -4.01 -9.66
N ILE A 40 7.77 -4.75 -8.79
CA ILE A 40 7.57 -4.69 -7.34
C ILE A 40 7.80 -3.27 -6.82
N LYS A 41 8.89 -2.61 -7.25
CA LYS A 41 9.20 -1.24 -6.83
C LYS A 41 8.12 -0.26 -7.29
N ALA A 42 7.64 -0.37 -8.52
CA ALA A 42 6.55 0.46 -9.02
C ALA A 42 5.26 0.30 -8.21
N VAL A 43 4.92 -0.94 -7.83
CA VAL A 43 3.78 -1.24 -6.96
C VAL A 43 3.95 -0.62 -5.57
N VAL A 44 5.14 -0.73 -4.97
CA VAL A 44 5.46 -0.13 -3.66
C VAL A 44 5.38 1.39 -3.71
N ASP A 45 5.93 2.02 -4.75
CA ASP A 45 5.90 3.47 -4.92
C ASP A 45 4.48 4.01 -5.11
N LEU A 46 3.62 3.27 -5.82
CA LEU A 46 2.20 3.58 -5.93
C LEU A 46 1.49 3.49 -4.57
N ALA A 47 1.70 2.38 -3.85
CA ALA A 47 1.08 2.17 -2.54
C ALA A 47 1.54 3.20 -1.50
N LYS A 48 2.80 3.62 -1.55
CA LYS A 48 3.35 4.70 -0.72
C LYS A 48 2.54 5.99 -0.89
N ARG A 49 2.34 6.44 -2.14
CA ARG A 49 1.55 7.65 -2.43
C ARG A 49 0.11 7.56 -1.92
N ILE A 50 -0.54 6.40 -2.09
CA ILE A 50 -1.89 6.16 -1.57
C ILE A 50 -1.91 6.35 -0.05
N SER A 51 -0.94 5.78 0.66
CA SER A 51 -0.86 5.88 2.12
C SER A 51 -0.53 7.30 2.61
N GLU A 52 0.27 8.06 1.85
CA GLU A 52 0.61 9.46 2.15
C GLU A 52 -0.63 10.35 2.04
N VAL A 53 -1.37 10.25 0.93
CA VAL A 53 -2.62 11.00 0.77
C VAL A 53 -3.64 10.64 1.86
N GLY A 54 -3.76 9.34 2.20
CA GLY A 54 -4.64 8.90 3.29
C GLY A 54 -4.27 9.52 4.63
N ASN A 55 -2.97 9.61 4.95
CA ASN A 55 -2.49 10.27 6.15
C ASN A 55 -2.81 11.77 6.15
N ASP A 56 -2.52 12.47 5.04
CA ASP A 56 -2.75 13.92 4.93
C ASP A 56 -4.23 14.25 5.13
N ARG A 57 -5.13 13.50 4.48
CA ARG A 57 -6.58 13.65 4.64
C ARG A 57 -7.05 13.36 6.06
N MET A 58 -6.40 12.41 6.75
CA MET A 58 -6.72 12.14 8.15
C MET A 58 -6.34 13.33 9.04
N PHE A 59 -5.18 13.96 8.82
CA PHE A 59 -4.79 15.16 9.57
C PHE A 59 -5.69 16.36 9.28
N GLU A 60 -6.08 16.57 8.02
CA GLU A 60 -7.09 17.57 7.65
C GLU A 60 -8.40 17.33 8.41
N PHE A 61 -8.90 16.09 8.41
CA PHE A 61 -10.10 15.72 9.14
C PHE A 61 -9.99 15.99 10.65
N VAL A 62 -8.89 15.60 11.29
CA VAL A 62 -8.65 15.88 12.72
C VAL A 62 -8.73 17.38 12.99
N ASN A 63 -8.03 18.20 12.18
CA ASN A 63 -8.04 19.64 12.33
C ASN A 63 -9.45 20.23 12.18
N ASP A 64 -10.23 19.72 11.24
CA ASP A 64 -11.61 20.18 11.01
C ASP A 64 -12.55 19.80 12.16
N VAL A 65 -12.39 18.61 12.75
CA VAL A 65 -13.17 18.20 13.93
C VAL A 65 -12.79 19.07 15.13
N MET A 66 -11.50 19.25 15.41
CA MET A 66 -11.03 20.05 16.55
C MET A 66 -11.48 21.52 16.47
N LYS A 67 -11.53 22.12 15.26
CA LYS A 67 -12.04 23.49 15.07
C LYS A 67 -13.54 23.64 15.33
N LYS A 68 -14.33 22.58 15.11
CA LYS A 68 -15.80 22.59 15.27
C LYS A 68 -16.23 22.35 16.71
N GLU A 69 -15.36 21.77 17.53
CA GLU A 69 -15.61 21.52 18.96
C GLU A 69 -15.11 22.65 19.87
N GLY A 70 -14.39 23.64 19.31
CA GLY A 70 -13.84 24.80 20.03
C GLY A 70 -14.67 26.07 19.94
#